data_AF-A0AA42U8U1-F1
#
_entry.id   AF-A0AA42U8U1-F1
#
_cell.length_a   1.000
_cell.length_b   1.000
_cell.length_c   1.000
_cell.angle_alpha   90.00
_cell.angle_beta   90.00
_cell.angle_gamma   90.00
#
_symmetry.space_group_name_H-M   'P 1'
#
loop_
_entity.id
_entity.type
_entity.pdbx_description
1 polymer ?
#
loop_
_entity_poly.entity_id
_entity_poly.type
_entity_poly.pdbx_seq_one_letter_code
_entity_poly.pdbx_strand_id
1 'polypeptide(L)'
;MIGTAREIALEMLRCSDLDGEKYVFASWNRNDIRCVCLDWDLTDEELDEVLRRLSSCLESGADIGQIRAIVETMLDERREKRTVTIPAKSLALVMQLAGREMQRIAVCAEDGGGSAEETLKEENDVMMRLREALEA
;
A
#
# COMPACT_ATOMS: atom_id res chain seq x y z
N MET A 1 -14.22 19.56 15.76
CA MET A 1 -12.96 19.22 16.44
C MET A 1 -13.35 18.69 17.80
N ILE A 2 -13.23 17.38 18.00
CA ILE A 2 -13.38 16.80 19.34
C ILE A 2 -12.12 17.25 20.10
N GLY A 3 -12.26 17.83 21.29
CA GLY A 3 -11.18 18.51 22.01
C GLY A 3 -9.96 17.64 22.33
N THR A 4 -8.98 18.19 23.05
CA THR A 4 -7.85 17.42 23.57
C THR A 4 -8.31 16.21 24.40
N ALA A 5 -7.48 15.18 24.53
CA ALA A 5 -7.75 14.03 25.41
C ALA A 5 -8.24 14.44 26.81
N ARG A 6 -7.66 15.53 27.34
CA ARG A 6 -8.06 16.14 28.61
C ARG A 6 -9.49 16.70 28.58
N GLU A 7 -9.86 17.41 27.52
CA GLU A 7 -11.20 17.97 27.36
C GLU A 7 -12.26 16.88 27.20
N ILE A 8 -11.94 15.82 26.45
CA ILE A 8 -12.82 14.65 26.29
C ILE A 8 -13.02 13.97 27.64
N ALA A 9 -11.94 13.70 28.39
CA ALA A 9 -12.04 13.07 29.71
C ALA A 9 -12.85 13.93 30.70
N LEU A 10 -12.68 15.25 30.67
CA LEU A 10 -13.44 16.18 31.52
C LEU A 10 -14.92 16.21 31.15
N GLU A 11 -15.26 16.14 29.86
CA GLU A 11 -16.65 16.16 29.41
C GLU A 11 -17.37 14.85 29.71
N MET A 12 -16.68 13.71 29.56
CA MET A 12 -17.21 12.41 29.98
C MET A 12 -17.44 12.38 31.49
N LEU A 13 -16.52 12.91 32.30
CA LEU A 13 -16.68 12.97 33.76
C LEU A 13 -17.90 13.80 34.22
N ARG A 14 -18.37 14.74 33.37
CA ARG A 14 -19.57 15.55 33.65
C ARG A 14 -20.88 14.82 33.37
N CYS A 15 -20.85 13.75 32.59
CA CYS A 15 -22.04 12.93 32.33
C CYS A 15 -22.28 12.01 33.54
N SER A 16 -23.24 12.38 34.37
CA SER A 16 -23.58 11.75 35.66
C SER A 16 -24.28 10.39 35.55
N ASP A 17 -24.49 9.89 34.33
CA ASP A 17 -25.15 8.61 34.03
C ASP A 17 -24.15 7.46 33.79
N LEU A 18 -22.85 7.73 33.91
CA LEU A 18 -21.76 6.78 33.62
C LEU A 18 -21.31 5.95 34.84
N ASP A 19 -21.96 6.10 36.01
CA ASP A 19 -21.55 5.48 37.29
C ASP A 19 -21.49 3.93 37.26
N GLY A 20 -22.05 3.28 36.23
CA GLY A 20 -22.02 1.82 36.06
C GLY A 20 -21.01 1.29 35.03
N GLU A 21 -20.50 2.11 34.12
CA GLU A 21 -19.74 1.66 32.94
C GLU A 21 -18.25 2.03 33.05
N LYS A 22 -17.36 1.06 32.73
CA LYS A 22 -15.91 1.28 32.74
C LYS A 22 -15.44 1.71 31.36
N TYR A 23 -15.08 2.98 31.22
CA TYR A 23 -14.53 3.51 29.98
C TYR A 23 -12.99 3.41 29.94
N VAL A 24 -12.46 3.08 28.77
CA VAL A 24 -11.02 3.15 28.48
C VAL A 24 -10.82 4.17 27.37
N PHE A 25 -10.05 5.21 27.67
CA PHE A 25 -9.62 6.18 26.68
C PHE A 25 -8.17 5.89 26.30
N ALA A 26 -7.91 5.70 25.01
CA ALA A 26 -6.59 5.55 24.46
C ALA A 26 -6.29 6.71 23.52
N SER A 27 -5.18 7.41 23.76
CA SER A 27 -4.60 8.35 22.82
C SER A 27 -3.41 7.70 22.13
N TRP A 28 -3.33 7.86 20.81
CA TRP A 28 -2.21 7.38 20.02
C TRP A 28 -1.29 8.54 19.65
N ASN A 29 0.01 8.38 19.88
CA ASN A 29 1.06 9.26 19.39
C ASN A 29 2.00 8.50 18.44
N ARG A 30 2.97 9.22 17.85
CA ARG A 30 3.95 8.63 16.91
C ARG A 30 4.72 7.44 17.50
N ASN A 31 5.10 7.51 18.77
CA ASN A 31 5.82 6.44 19.45
C ASN A 31 4.94 5.22 19.69
N ASP A 32 3.65 5.41 19.99
CA ASP A 32 2.71 4.31 20.17
C ASP A 32 2.50 3.57 18.84
N ILE A 33 2.30 4.30 17.74
CA ILE A 33 2.18 3.71 16.40
C ILE A 33 3.47 2.98 16.03
N ARG A 34 4.63 3.62 16.22
CA ARG A 34 5.93 2.98 15.97
C ARG A 34 6.09 1.69 16.76
N CYS A 35 5.64 1.63 18.01
CA CYS A 35 5.70 0.45 18.87
C CYS A 35 4.77 -0.69 18.37
N VAL A 36 3.57 -0.35 17.89
CA VAL A 36 2.62 -1.33 17.35
C VAL A 36 3.01 -1.81 15.95
N CYS A 37 3.75 -0.99 15.22
CA CYS A 37 4.13 -1.18 13.82
C CYS A 37 5.64 -1.40 13.63
N LEU A 38 6.32 -1.99 14.62
CA LEU A 38 7.77 -2.15 14.64
C LEU A 38 8.33 -2.89 13.42
N ASP A 39 7.57 -3.84 12.86
CA ASP A 39 8.00 -4.66 11.74
C ASP A 39 8.18 -3.87 10.42
N TRP A 40 7.65 -2.64 10.35
CA TRP A 40 7.54 -1.90 9.09
C TRP A 40 8.44 -0.67 8.98
N ASP A 41 9.24 -0.37 10.00
CA ASP A 41 10.25 0.71 10.01
C ASP A 41 9.74 2.04 9.40
N LEU A 42 8.59 2.52 9.90
CA LEU A 42 7.93 3.71 9.37
C LEU A 42 8.74 4.99 9.63
N THR A 43 8.82 5.86 8.62
CA THR A 43 9.42 7.20 8.77
C THR A 43 8.53 8.14 9.59
N ASP A 44 9.06 9.26 10.07
CA ASP A 44 8.25 10.24 10.82
C ASP A 44 7.11 10.81 9.98
N GLU A 45 7.32 11.01 8.68
CA GLU A 45 6.28 11.44 7.74
C GLU A 45 5.19 10.37 7.56
N GLU A 46 5.58 9.09 7.48
CA GLU A 46 4.63 7.98 7.40
C GLU A 46 3.82 7.88 8.69
N LEU A 47 4.44 8.07 9.86
CA LEU A 47 3.72 8.08 11.15
C LEU A 47 2.72 9.24 11.25
N ASP A 48 3.07 10.42 10.74
CA ASP A 48 2.15 11.56 10.66
C ASP A 48 0.97 11.30 9.73
N GLU A 49 1.22 10.63 8.62
CA GLU A 49 0.16 10.23 7.69
C GLU A 49 -0.78 9.18 8.33
N VAL A 50 -0.25 8.23 9.10
CA VAL A 50 -1.08 7.28 9.87
C VAL A 50 -1.97 8.02 10.87
N LEU A 51 -1.41 8.94 11.66
CA LEU A 51 -2.18 9.75 12.61
C LEU A 51 -3.26 10.58 11.90
N ARG A 52 -2.92 11.16 10.75
CA ARG A 52 -3.87 11.94 9.94
C ARG A 52 -5.01 11.05 9.44
N ARG A 53 -4.73 9.86 8.89
CA ARG A 53 -5.75 8.90 8.42
C ARG A 53 -6.62 8.39 9.57
N LEU A 54 -6.03 8.07 10.73
CA LEU A 54 -6.77 7.71 11.95
C LEU A 54 -7.72 8.82 12.39
N SER A 55 -7.26 10.07 12.38
CA SER A 55 -8.10 11.23 12.73
C SER A 55 -9.29 11.42 11.77
N SER A 56 -9.18 10.98 10.52
CA SER A 56 -10.31 11.00 9.57
C SER A 56 -11.30 9.85 9.76
N CYS A 57 -10.94 8.79 10.48
CA CYS A 57 -11.77 7.60 10.72
C CYS A 57 -12.51 7.62 12.08
N LEU A 58 -12.49 8.77 12.79
CA LEU A 58 -12.93 8.93 14.18
C LEU A 58 -14.39 8.53 14.48
N GLU A 59 -15.23 8.31 13.46
CA GLU A 59 -16.60 7.80 13.66
C GLU A 59 -16.66 6.44 14.36
N SER A 60 -15.58 5.65 14.29
CA SER A 60 -15.52 4.28 14.85
C SER A 60 -14.49 4.08 15.96
N GLY A 61 -13.81 5.13 16.41
CA GLY A 61 -12.62 4.98 17.27
C GLY A 61 -11.40 4.49 16.49
N ALA A 62 -10.31 4.22 17.21
CA ALA A 62 -9.04 3.75 16.66
C ALA A 62 -8.48 2.62 17.52
N ASP A 63 -8.55 1.39 17.02
CA ASP A 63 -7.88 0.22 17.62
C ASP A 63 -6.58 -0.15 16.89
N ILE A 64 -5.82 -1.09 17.47
CA ILE A 64 -4.57 -1.59 16.90
C ILE A 64 -4.77 -2.18 15.50
N GLY A 65 -5.89 -2.86 15.25
CA GLY A 65 -6.21 -3.44 13.95
C GLY A 65 -6.39 -2.37 12.87
N GLN A 66 -7.09 -1.28 13.19
CA GLN A 66 -7.26 -0.14 12.29
C GLN A 66 -5.92 0.55 11.98
N ILE A 67 -5.05 0.72 12.99
CA ILE A 67 -3.70 1.28 12.79
C ILE A 67 -2.91 0.40 11.81
N ARG A 68 -2.93 -0.93 12.02
CA ARG A 68 -2.23 -1.87 11.14
C ARG A 68 -2.81 -1.87 9.72
N ALA A 69 -4.14 -1.85 9.57
CA ALA A 69 -4.78 -1.81 8.26
C ALA A 69 -4.41 -0.54 7.47
N ILE A 70 -4.36 0.62 8.15
CA ILE A 70 -3.90 1.88 7.54
C ILE A 70 -2.45 1.75 7.08
N VAL A 71 -1.58 1.22 7.93
CA VAL A 71 -0.16 1.03 7.60
C VAL A 71 0.02 0.06 6.44
N GLU A 72 -0.67 -1.07 6.44
CA GLU A 72 -0.63 -2.04 5.33
C GLU A 72 -1.08 -1.40 4.02
N THR A 73 -2.19 -0.65 4.04
CA THR A 73 -2.66 0.09 2.85
C THR A 73 -1.60 1.08 2.36
N MET A 74 -0.95 1.82 3.27
CA MET A 74 0.12 2.76 2.91
C MET A 74 1.35 2.04 2.33
N LEU A 75 1.70 0.87 2.86
CA LEU A 75 2.81 0.07 2.36
C LEU A 75 2.51 -0.50 0.97
N ASP A 76 1.27 -0.90 0.71
CA ASP A 76 0.82 -1.34 -0.60
C ASP A 76 0.83 -0.19 -1.61
N GLU A 77 0.32 0.99 -1.24
CA GLU A 77 0.42 2.20 -2.06
C GLU A 77 1.89 2.55 -2.38
N ARG A 78 2.79 2.38 -1.41
CA ARG A 78 4.24 2.59 -1.60
C ARG A 78 4.86 1.56 -2.53
N ARG A 79 4.46 0.29 -2.42
CA ARG A 79 4.91 -0.79 -3.31
C ARG A 79 4.44 -0.56 -4.74
N GLU A 80 3.20 -0.16 -4.93
CA GLU A 80 2.61 0.12 -6.25
C GLU A 80 3.30 1.30 -6.93
N LYS A 81 3.70 2.32 -6.17
CA LYS A 81 4.38 3.53 -6.68
C LYS A 81 5.90 3.40 -6.71
N ARG A 82 6.46 2.23 -6.40
CA ARG A 82 7.92 2.07 -6.30
C ARG A 82 8.57 2.07 -7.67
N THR A 83 9.45 3.04 -7.91
CA THR A 83 10.43 2.98 -9.01
C THR A 83 11.71 2.32 -8.55
N VAL A 84 12.25 1.40 -9.33
CA VAL A 84 13.54 0.74 -9.08
C VAL A 84 14.49 0.95 -10.25
N THR A 85 15.77 1.13 -9.94
CA THR A 85 16.83 1.20 -10.95
C THR A 85 17.42 -0.19 -11.14
N ILE A 86 17.46 -0.66 -12.38
CA ILE A 86 18.11 -1.92 -12.76
C ILE A 86 19.15 -1.66 -13.85
N PRO A 87 20.28 -2.39 -13.87
CA PRO A 87 21.23 -2.28 -14.97
C PRO A 87 20.56 -2.64 -16.30
N ALA A 88 20.79 -1.85 -17.34
CA ALA A 88 20.23 -2.06 -18.68
C ALA A 88 20.47 -3.49 -19.21
N LYS A 89 21.66 -4.04 -18.95
CA LYS A 89 22.02 -5.42 -19.31
C LYS A 89 21.11 -6.46 -18.63
N SER A 90 20.77 -6.25 -17.36
CA SER A 90 19.88 -7.14 -16.61
C SER A 90 18.46 -7.08 -17.17
N LEU A 91 17.96 -5.88 -17.48
CA LEU A 91 16.65 -5.71 -18.12
C LEU A 91 16.61 -6.39 -19.50
N ALA A 92 17.65 -6.21 -20.32
CA ALA A 92 17.74 -6.85 -21.63
C ALA A 92 17.69 -8.39 -21.54
N LEU A 93 18.33 -8.99 -20.54
CA LEU A 93 18.25 -10.44 -20.29
C LEU A 93 16.84 -10.90 -19.93
N VAL A 94 16.15 -10.15 -19.06
CA VAL A 94 14.75 -10.43 -18.71
C VAL A 94 13.85 -10.31 -19.95
N MET A 95 14.04 -9.28 -20.75
CA MET A 95 13.31 -9.09 -22.01
C MET A 95 13.56 -10.24 -23.00
N GLN A 96 14.79 -10.74 -23.12
CA GLN A 96 15.09 -11.91 -23.95
C GLN A 96 14.42 -13.20 -23.44
N LEU A 97 14.35 -13.39 -22.12
CA LEU A 97 13.64 -14.50 -21.51
C LEU A 97 12.13 -14.39 -21.78
N ALA A 98 11.54 -13.22 -21.59
CA ALA A 98 10.14 -12.95 -21.87
C ALA A 98 9.81 -13.20 -23.35
N GLY A 99 10.63 -12.71 -24.28
CA GLY A 99 10.44 -12.93 -25.71
C GLY A 99 10.43 -14.40 -26.12
N ARG A 100 11.25 -15.25 -25.47
CA ARG A 100 11.22 -16.71 -25.70
C ARG A 100 9.94 -17.36 -25.20
N GLU A 101 9.41 -16.92 -24.06
CA GLU A 101 8.14 -17.45 -23.56
C GLU A 101 6.97 -16.97 -24.41
N MET A 102 6.98 -15.71 -24.85
CA MET A 102 5.99 -15.18 -25.80
C MET A 102 5.97 -15.99 -27.12
N GLN A 103 7.13 -16.40 -27.64
CA GLN A 103 7.19 -17.29 -28.81
C GLN A 103 6.49 -18.64 -28.56
N ARG A 104 6.61 -19.20 -27.35
CA ARG A 104 5.91 -20.44 -26.99
C ARG A 104 4.40 -20.23 -26.90
N ILE A 105 3.97 -19.10 -26.34
CA ILE A 105 2.55 -18.72 -26.27
C ILE A 105 1.97 -18.54 -27.69
N ALA A 106 2.70 -17.88 -28.59
CA ALA A 106 2.31 -17.69 -29.99
C ALA A 106 2.02 -19.03 -30.68
N VAL A 107 2.95 -19.99 -30.57
CA VAL A 107 2.77 -21.34 -31.14
C VAL A 107 1.54 -22.03 -30.54
N CYS A 108 1.36 -21.94 -29.22
CA CYS A 108 0.18 -22.54 -28.56
C CYS A 108 -1.15 -21.90 -29.03
N ALA A 109 -1.16 -20.59 -29.27
CA ALA A 109 -2.33 -19.88 -29.76
C ALA A 109 -2.68 -20.32 -31.19
N GLU A 110 -1.68 -20.44 -32.06
CA GLU A 110 -1.84 -20.90 -33.44
C GLU A 110 -2.28 -22.37 -33.52
N ASP A 111 -1.69 -23.25 -32.70
CA ASP A 111 -2.08 -24.67 -32.59
C ASP A 111 -3.54 -24.82 -32.12
N GLY A 112 -4.04 -23.87 -31.34
CA GLY A 112 -5.44 -23.77 -30.92
C GLY A 112 -6.38 -23.14 -31.96
N GLY A 113 -5.87 -22.75 -33.13
CA GLY A 113 -6.63 -22.06 -34.18
C GLY A 113 -6.88 -20.57 -33.92
N GLY A 114 -6.21 -19.98 -32.93
CA GLY A 114 -6.25 -18.56 -32.61
C GLY A 114 -5.16 -17.74 -33.31
N SER A 115 -5.20 -16.42 -33.13
CA SER A 115 -4.19 -15.49 -33.65
C SER A 115 -3.12 -15.20 -32.60
N ALA A 116 -1.85 -15.46 -32.91
CA ALA A 116 -0.72 -15.06 -32.07
C ALA A 116 -0.64 -13.53 -31.89
N GLU A 117 -0.99 -12.77 -32.92
CA GLU A 117 -0.98 -11.31 -32.88
C GLU A 117 -2.02 -10.76 -31.91
N GLU A 118 -3.24 -11.29 -31.93
CA GLU A 118 -4.29 -10.89 -30.98
C GLU A 118 -3.94 -11.33 -29.55
N THR A 119 -3.36 -12.53 -29.41
CA THR A 119 -3.00 -13.11 -28.10
C THR A 119 -1.88 -12.33 -27.41
N LEU A 120 -0.92 -11.78 -28.16
CA LEU A 120 0.29 -11.15 -27.63
C LEU A 120 0.33 -9.62 -27.81
N LYS A 121 -0.80 -9.00 -28.14
CA LYS A 121 -0.85 -7.58 -28.49
C LYS A 121 -0.30 -6.70 -27.37
N GLU A 122 -0.77 -6.89 -26.14
CA GLU A 122 -0.38 -6.07 -24.99
C GLU A 122 1.10 -6.29 -24.64
N GLU A 123 1.56 -7.53 -24.67
CA GLU A 123 2.94 -7.90 -24.38
C GLU A 123 3.91 -7.31 -25.40
N ASN A 124 3.54 -7.32 -26.69
CA ASN A 124 4.34 -6.71 -27.75
C ASN A 124 4.44 -5.18 -27.56
N ASP A 125 3.34 -4.51 -27.22
CA ASP A 125 3.34 -3.07 -26.94
C ASP A 125 4.25 -2.71 -25.75
N VAL A 126 4.21 -3.49 -24.69
CA VAL A 126 5.08 -3.29 -23.51
C VAL A 126 6.56 -3.52 -23.88
N MET A 127 6.86 -4.59 -24.61
CA MET A 127 8.23 -4.93 -25.00
C MET A 127 8.84 -3.87 -25.93
N MET A 128 8.03 -3.28 -26.81
CA MET A 128 8.46 -2.16 -27.66
C MET A 128 8.81 -0.93 -26.83
N ARG A 129 7.95 -0.51 -25.90
CA ARG A 129 8.24 0.64 -25.01
C ARG A 129 9.49 0.43 -24.17
N LEU A 130 9.70 -0.79 -23.66
CA LEU A 130 10.91 -1.12 -22.89
C LEU A 130 12.18 -1.10 -23.76
N ARG A 131 12.08 -1.53 -25.02
CA ARG A 131 13.21 -1.45 -25.97
C ARG A 131 13.56 -0.01 -26.29
N GLU A 132 12.57 0.83 -26.58
CA GLU A 132 12.76 2.27 -26.80
C GLU A 132 13.44 2.93 -25.59
N ALA A 133 13.03 2.58 -24.37
CA ALA A 133 13.64 3.08 -23.15
C ALA A 133 15.09 2.60 -22.91
N LEU A 134 15.49 1.46 -23.47
CA LEU A 134 16.87 0.96 -23.41
C LEU A 134 17.80 1.62 -24.45
N GLU A 135 17.24 2.13 -25.54
CA GLU A 135 17.97 2.73 -26.65
C GLU A 135 18.11 4.27 -26.54
N ALA A 136 17.31 4.90 -25.67
CA ALA A 136 17.36 6.33 -25.35
C ALA A 136 18.56 6.72 -24.46
#